data_AF-A0A955EC10-F1
#
_entry.id   AF-A0A955EC10-F1
#
_cell.length_a   1.000
_cell.length_b   1.000
_cell.length_c   1.000
_cell.angle_alpha   90.00
_cell.angle_beta   90.00
_cell.angle_gamma   90.00
#
_symmetry.space_group_name_H-M   'P 1'
#
loop_
_entity.id
_entity.type
_entity.pdbx_description
1 polymer ?
#
loop_
_entity_poly.entity_id
_entity_poly.type
_entity_poly.pdbx_seq_one_letter_code
_entity_poly.pdbx_strand_id
1 'polypeptide(L)'
;MDENINTQQTPVSEAHAFVCPNCGQIEQDDVAFLCNSCEQKDLEYRDGIYLCPECMIEGENFQCMKCDSKNVKMIPPITEEA
;
A
#
# COMPACT_ATOMS: atom_id res chain seq x y z
N MET A 1 12.20 40.05 13.88
CA MET A 1 12.98 38.97 13.24
C MET A 1 12.59 37.76 14.05
N ASP A 2 11.54 37.10 13.59
CA ASP A 2 10.87 36.06 14.37
C ASP A 2 10.60 34.95 13.37
N GLU A 3 11.56 34.03 13.32
CA GLU A 3 11.45 32.74 12.68
C GLU A 3 10.34 31.95 13.35
N ASN A 4 9.43 31.36 12.58
CA ASN A 4 9.06 29.97 12.88
C ASN A 4 8.54 29.27 11.63
N ILE A 5 9.24 28.18 11.35
CA ILE A 5 9.10 27.27 10.23
C ILE A 5 7.65 26.81 10.13
N ASN A 6 6.97 27.17 9.04
CA ASN A 6 5.75 26.46 8.63
C ASN A 6 6.21 25.13 8.03
N THR A 7 6.62 24.23 8.92
CA THR A 7 6.67 22.81 8.61
C THR A 7 5.22 22.49 8.35
N GLN A 8 4.86 22.41 7.07
CA GLN A 8 3.69 21.66 6.66
C GLN A 8 3.96 20.24 7.15
N GLN A 9 3.61 20.02 8.41
CA GLN A 9 3.30 18.72 8.97
C GLN A 9 2.16 18.25 8.07
N THR A 10 2.50 17.58 6.98
CA THR A 10 1.57 16.66 6.37
C THR A 10 1.04 15.85 7.54
N PRO A 11 -0.28 15.87 7.80
CA PRO A 11 -0.83 15.10 8.89
C PRO A 11 -0.23 13.70 8.74
N VAL A 12 0.30 13.16 9.84
CA VAL A 12 0.69 11.76 9.95
C VAL A 12 -0.61 11.00 9.79
N SER A 13 -1.05 10.96 8.54
CA SER A 13 -2.30 10.41 8.13
C SER A 13 -2.11 8.93 8.36
N GLU A 14 -3.17 8.27 8.78
CA GLU A 14 -3.34 6.82 8.72
C GLU A 14 -3.22 6.31 7.27
N ALA A 15 -2.13 6.66 6.58
CA ALA A 15 -1.77 6.28 5.26
C ALA A 15 -1.05 4.95 5.41
N HIS A 16 -1.78 3.89 5.11
CA HIS A 16 -1.24 2.55 4.93
C HIS A 16 0.07 2.64 4.13
N ALA A 17 1.18 2.29 4.76
CA ALA A 17 2.49 2.37 4.14
C ALA A 17 2.72 1.10 3.33
N PHE A 18 3.08 1.22 2.05
CA PHE A 18 3.38 0.06 1.22
C PHE A 18 4.89 -0.15 1.15
N VAL A 19 5.33 -1.40 1.15
CA VAL A 19 6.75 -1.76 1.06
C VAL A 19 6.97 -2.76 -0.05
N CYS A 20 7.80 -2.38 -1.02
CA CYS A 20 8.31 -3.23 -2.06
C CYS A 20 9.67 -3.83 -1.63
N PRO A 21 9.92 -5.13 -1.81
CA PRO A 21 11.21 -5.74 -1.48
C PRO A 21 12.38 -5.22 -2.36
N ASN A 22 12.09 -4.65 -3.53
CA ASN A 22 13.09 -4.12 -4.45
C ASN A 22 13.33 -2.61 -4.28
N CYS A 23 12.28 -1.84 -4.01
CA CYS A 23 12.36 -0.37 -3.90
C CYS A 23 12.41 0.13 -2.44
N GLY A 24 12.04 -0.71 -1.47
CA GLY A 24 11.80 -0.28 -0.10
C GLY A 24 10.38 0.30 0.07
N GLN A 25 10.25 1.30 0.93
CA GLN A 25 8.96 1.96 1.19
C GLN A 25 8.51 2.75 -0.03
N ILE A 26 7.24 2.58 -0.40
CA ILE A 26 6.60 3.24 -1.54
C ILE A 26 5.25 3.82 -1.11
N GLU A 27 4.81 4.85 -1.82
CA GLU A 27 3.52 5.50 -1.58
C GLU A 27 2.40 4.70 -2.22
N GLN A 28 1.16 4.87 -1.76
CA GLN A 28 0.00 4.18 -2.34
C GLN A 28 -0.17 4.47 -3.85
N ASP A 29 0.20 5.67 -4.29
CA ASP A 29 0.15 6.07 -5.72
C ASP A 29 1.15 5.27 -6.59
N ASP A 30 2.23 4.77 -5.98
CA ASP A 30 3.21 3.89 -6.63
C ASP A 30 2.79 2.41 -6.59
N VAL A 31 1.56 2.10 -6.16
CA VAL A 31 1.04 0.72 -6.02
C VAL A 31 -0.17 0.50 -6.92
N ALA A 32 -0.03 -0.46 -7.82
CA ALA A 32 -1.14 -0.98 -8.59
C ALA A 32 -1.83 -2.12 -7.83
N PHE A 33 -3.13 -1.95 -7.60
CA PHE A 33 -4.02 -2.93 -6.94
C PHE A 33 -4.47 -3.99 -7.95
N LEU A 34 -3.56 -4.86 -8.37
CA LEU A 34 -3.79 -5.85 -9.43
C LEU A 34 -3.56 -7.25 -8.91
N CYS A 35 -4.42 -8.21 -9.27
CA CYS A 35 -4.11 -9.60 -8.96
C CYS A 35 -2.83 -10.01 -9.69
N ASN A 36 -1.85 -10.46 -8.92
CA ASN A 36 -0.56 -10.87 -9.46
C ASN A 36 -0.55 -12.30 -9.98
N SER A 37 -1.59 -13.07 -9.62
CA SER A 37 -1.76 -14.49 -9.93
C SER A 37 -2.65 -14.76 -11.14
N CYS A 38 -3.52 -13.84 -11.54
CA CYS A 38 -4.33 -13.98 -12.76
C CYS A 38 -4.30 -12.71 -13.62
N GLU A 39 -4.83 -12.79 -14.83
CA GLU A 39 -4.97 -11.64 -15.74
C GLU A 39 -6.07 -10.65 -15.30
N GLN A 40 -6.80 -10.95 -14.22
CA GLN A 40 -7.80 -10.04 -13.68
C GLN A 40 -7.13 -8.91 -12.92
N LYS A 41 -7.54 -7.69 -13.26
CA LYS A 41 -6.99 -6.46 -12.71
C LYS A 41 -7.75 -5.97 -11.48
N ASP A 42 -8.95 -6.49 -11.25
CA ASP A 42 -9.85 -5.99 -10.23
C ASP A 42 -9.73 -6.81 -8.93
N LEU A 43 -9.46 -6.11 -7.83
CA LEU A 43 -9.50 -6.65 -6.48
C LEU A 43 -10.76 -6.18 -5.77
N GLU A 44 -11.39 -7.09 -5.03
CA GLU A 44 -12.53 -6.80 -4.18
C GLU A 44 -12.07 -6.65 -2.73
N TYR A 45 -12.54 -5.61 -2.06
CA TYR A 45 -12.32 -5.45 -0.63
C TYR A 45 -13.40 -6.21 0.14
N ARG A 46 -13.01 -7.27 0.85
CA ARG A 46 -13.91 -8.13 1.63
C ARG A 46 -13.27 -8.41 2.99
N ASP A 47 -14.02 -8.30 4.09
CA ASP A 47 -13.54 -8.64 5.45
C ASP A 47 -12.22 -7.93 5.85
N GLY A 48 -11.99 -6.70 5.37
CA GLY A 48 -10.78 -5.95 5.71
C GLY A 48 -9.57 -6.23 4.83
N ILE A 49 -9.68 -7.17 3.90
CA ILE A 49 -8.59 -7.62 3.01
C ILE A 49 -8.94 -7.39 1.54
N TYR A 50 -7.91 -7.09 0.74
CA TYR A 50 -8.04 -7.07 -0.71
C TYR A 50 -7.85 -8.48 -1.28
N LEU A 51 -8.92 -8.99 -1.88
CA LEU A 51 -9.02 -10.34 -2.44
C LEU A 51 -9.25 -10.25 -3.95
N CYS A 52 -8.54 -11.08 -4.72
CA CYS A 52 -8.95 -11.32 -6.09
C CYS A 52 -10.16 -12.28 -6.12
N PRO A 53 -11.31 -11.91 -6.71
CA PRO A 53 -12.50 -12.77 -6.73
C PRO A 53 -12.30 -14.07 -7.52
N GLU A 54 -11.33 -14.11 -8.44
CA GLU A 54 -11.07 -15.26 -9.31
C GLU A 54 -10.03 -16.21 -8.72
N CYS A 55 -8.94 -15.68 -8.16
CA CYS A 55 -7.93 -16.50 -7.52
C CYS A 55 -8.31 -16.92 -6.09
N MET A 56 -9.19 -16.14 -5.43
CA MET A 56 -9.45 -16.24 -3.99
C MET A 56 -8.17 -16.22 -3.14
N ILE A 57 -7.12 -15.54 -3.62
CA ILE A 57 -5.83 -15.40 -2.92
C ILE A 57 -5.82 -14.06 -2.19
N GLU A 58 -5.49 -14.13 -0.91
CA GLU A 58 -5.43 -12.99 0.01
C GLU A 58 -4.08 -12.27 -0.09
N GLY A 59 -4.10 -10.93 0.03
CA GLY A 59 -2.99 -10.16 0.64
C GLY A 59 -1.72 -9.90 -0.17
N GLU A 60 -1.46 -10.57 -1.30
CA GLU A 60 -0.23 -10.34 -2.12
C GLU A 60 -0.55 -9.83 -3.54
N ASN A 61 -1.66 -9.11 -3.69
CA ASN A 61 -2.15 -8.58 -4.96
C ASN A 61 -1.71 -7.12 -5.20
N PHE A 62 -0.54 -6.73 -4.73
CA PHE A 62 -0.03 -5.37 -4.91
C PHE A 62 1.20 -5.41 -5.82
N GLN A 63 1.17 -4.62 -6.89
CA GLN A 63 2.29 -4.47 -7.82
C GLN A 63 2.92 -3.08 -7.66
N CYS A 64 4.23 -3.05 -7.46
CA CYS A 64 5.00 -1.82 -7.44
C CYS A 64 5.07 -1.25 -8.87
N MET A 65 4.58 -0.03 -9.09
CA MET A 65 4.63 0.61 -10.41
C MET A 65 6.04 1.10 -10.78
N LYS A 66 6.96 1.17 -9.82
CA LYS A 66 8.35 1.59 -10.05
C LYS A 66 9.26 0.49 -10.61
N CYS A 67 9.01 -0.76 -10.26
CA CYS A 67 9.86 -1.90 -10.63
C CYS A 67 9.08 -3.14 -11.06
N ASP A 68 7.76 -3.02 -11.22
CA ASP A 68 6.84 -4.11 -11.58
C ASP A 68 6.84 -5.31 -10.62
N SER A 69 7.41 -5.13 -9.42
CA SER A 69 7.47 -6.19 -8.42
C SER A 69 6.10 -6.45 -7.80
N LYS A 70 5.71 -7.72 -7.81
CA LYS A 70 4.40 -8.23 -7.39
C LYS A 70 4.29 -8.61 -5.91
N ASN A 71 5.35 -8.37 -5.14
CA ASN A 71 5.46 -8.74 -3.74
C ASN A 71 5.40 -7.52 -2.82
N VAL A 72 4.62 -6.50 -3.20
CA VAL A 72 4.42 -5.33 -2.35
C VAL A 72 3.56 -5.74 -1.16
N LYS A 73 3.99 -5.33 0.03
CA LYS A 73 3.27 -5.59 1.28
C LYS A 73 2.69 -4.29 1.81
N MET A 74 1.43 -4.33 2.20
CA MET A 74 0.79 -3.25 2.94
C MET A 74 1.16 -3.40 4.41
N ILE A 75 1.74 -2.36 4.99
CA ILE A 75 1.99 -2.26 6.41
C ILE A 75 0.79 -1.53 7.02
N PRO A 76 0.03 -2.16 7.93
CA PRO A 76 -1.05 -1.47 8.62
C PRO A 76 -0.49 -0.27 9.38
N PRO A 77 -1.22 0.85 9.49
CA PRO A 77 -0.82 1.92 10.37
C PRO A 77 -0.63 1.34 11.76
N ILE A 78 0.48 1.69 12.42
CA ILE A 78 0.71 1.35 13.81
C ILE A 78 -0.35 2.04 14.66
N THR A 79 -1.50 1.40 14.85
CA THR A 79 -2.41 1.78 15.93
C THR A 79 -1.74 1.31 17.21
N GLU A 80 -1.02 2.23 17.85
CA GLU A 80 -0.50 2.05 19.19
C GLU A 80 -1.70 1.99 20.15
N GLU A 81 -2.36 0.82 20.20
CA GLU A 81 -3.32 0.49 21.25
C GLU A 81 -2.51 0.23 22.54
N ALA A 82 -2.33 1.29 23.32
CA ALA A 82 -1.80 1.25 24.69
C ALA A 82 -2.90 0.95 25.71
#